data_AF-A0A7W1M9W9-F1
#
_entry.id   AF-A0A7W1M9W9-F1
#
_cell.length_a   1.000
_cell.length_b   1.000
_cell.length_c   1.000
_cell.angle_alpha   90.00
_cell.angle_beta   90.00
_cell.angle_gamma   90.00
#
_symmetry.space_group_name_H-M   'P 1'
#
loop_
_entity.id
_entity.type
_entity.pdbx_description
1 polymer ?
#
loop_
_entity_poly.entity_id
_entity_poly.type
_entity_poly.pdbx_seq_one_letter_code
_entity_poly.pdbx_strand_id
1 'polypeptide(L)'
;MDKLAISSHEARRARTRSLLQLGGLVAKSGLLETFEISLGLDLQRDPDQKMQTAALFKGLVELNVMAKTEDINLQIWAHQGLQLFGEGKRGNVI
;
A
#
# COMPACT_ATOMS: atom_id res chain seq x y z
N MET A 1 -10.79 -23.50 21.02
CA MET A 1 -11.20 -22.15 20.59
C MET A 1 -11.69 -22.26 19.16
N ASP A 2 -13.00 -22.33 18.97
CA ASP A 2 -13.60 -22.47 17.65
C ASP A 2 -13.26 -21.25 16.81
N LYS A 3 -12.53 -21.48 15.72
CA LYS A 3 -12.37 -20.52 14.64
C LYS A 3 -13.77 -20.29 14.08
N LEU A 4 -14.40 -19.18 14.48
CA LEU A 4 -15.60 -18.65 13.85
C LEU A 4 -15.44 -18.83 12.34
N ALA A 5 -16.27 -19.69 11.74
CA ALA A 5 -16.28 -19.92 10.31
C ALA A 5 -16.75 -18.62 9.66
N ILE A 6 -15.78 -17.75 9.35
CA ILE A 6 -16.02 -16.49 8.66
C ILE A 6 -16.80 -16.84 7.39
N SER A 7 -18.01 -16.30 7.25
CA SER A 7 -18.79 -16.54 6.05
C SER A 7 -18.01 -16.04 4.83
N SER A 8 -18.17 -16.69 3.68
CA SER A 8 -17.52 -16.27 2.43
C SER A 8 -17.71 -14.76 2.14
N HIS A 9 -18.88 -14.24 2.50
CA HIS A 9 -19.20 -12.82 2.39
C HIS A 9 -18.35 -11.93 3.33
N GLU A 10 -18.22 -12.29 4.59
CA GLU A 10 -17.38 -11.55 5.55
C GLU A 10 -15.89 -11.63 5.17
N ALA A 11 -15.43 -12.79 4.70
CA ALA A 11 -14.05 -12.98 4.23
C ALA A 11 -13.76 -12.08 3.03
N ARG A 12 -14.68 -12.01 2.06
CA ARG A 12 -14.58 -11.10 0.91
C ARG A 12 -14.54 -9.64 1.35
N ARG A 13 -15.43 -9.24 2.27
CA ARG A 13 -15.49 -7.87 2.78
C ARG A 13 -14.21 -7.48 3.51
N ALA A 14 -13.67 -8.36 4.34
CA ALA A 14 -12.41 -8.15 5.04
C ALA A 14 -11.25 -8.00 4.05
N ARG A 15 -11.17 -8.88 3.04
CA ARG A 15 -10.17 -8.78 1.96
C ARG A 15 -10.25 -7.46 1.21
N THR A 16 -11.44 -7.04 0.79
CA THR A 16 -11.61 -5.74 0.09
C THR A 16 -11.15 -4.58 0.97
N ARG A 17 -11.48 -4.60 2.26
CA ARG A 17 -11.04 -3.55 3.20
C ARG A 17 -9.51 -3.50 3.31
N SER A 18 -8.84 -4.64 3.46
CA SER A 18 -7.38 -4.70 3.52
C SER A 18 -6.74 -4.19 2.22
N LEU A 19 -7.27 -4.56 1.06
CA LEU A 19 -6.78 -4.06 -0.23
C LEU A 19 -6.94 -2.54 -0.35
N LEU A 20 -8.08 -1.99 0.07
CA LEU A 20 -8.29 -0.54 0.09
C LEU A 20 -7.32 0.18 1.04
N GLN A 21 -7.08 -0.38 2.23
CA GLN A 21 -6.11 0.16 3.18
C GLN A 21 -4.70 0.18 2.59
N LEU A 22 -4.26 -0.93 1.98
CA LEU A 22 -2.95 -1.02 1.33
C LEU A 22 -2.82 -0.06 0.14
N GLY A 23 -3.86 0.06 -0.70
CA GLY A 23 -3.91 1.05 -1.77
C GLY A 23 -3.80 2.48 -1.24
N GLY A 24 -4.40 2.77 -0.08
CA GLY A 24 -4.23 4.03 0.62
C GLY A 24 -2.80 4.30 1.09
N LEU A 25 -2.02 3.26 1.45
CA LEU A 25 -0.59 3.43 1.79
C LEU A 25 0.23 3.79 0.55
N VAL A 26 -0.03 3.14 -0.59
CA VAL A 26 0.60 3.48 -1.87
C VAL A 26 0.38 4.95 -2.20
N ALA A 27 -0.87 5.43 -2.10
CA ALA A 27 -1.20 6.84 -2.31
C ALA A 27 -0.44 7.77 -1.34
N LYS A 28 -0.45 7.46 -0.04
CA LYS A 28 0.22 8.29 0.97
C LYS A 28 1.74 8.33 0.86
N SER A 29 2.35 7.32 0.25
CA SER A 29 3.80 7.23 0.08
C SER A 29 4.36 8.10 -1.06
N GLY A 30 3.50 8.83 -1.80
CA GLY A 30 3.92 9.65 -2.95
C GLY A 30 4.19 8.83 -4.23
N LEU A 31 3.86 7.53 -4.21
CA LEU A 31 4.15 6.63 -5.32
C LEU A 31 3.22 6.85 -6.50
N LEU A 32 2.00 7.35 -6.30
CA LEU A 32 1.10 7.64 -7.42
C LEU A 32 1.66 8.77 -8.28
N GLU A 33 2.16 9.83 -7.65
CA GLU A 33 2.80 10.96 -8.31
C GLU A 33 4.09 10.52 -8.99
N THR A 34 4.93 9.75 -8.29
CA THR A 34 6.21 9.25 -8.81
C THR A 34 6.04 8.39 -10.06
N PHE A 35 4.98 7.58 -10.13
CA PHE A 35 4.69 6.71 -11.26
C PHE A 35 3.61 7.28 -12.21
N GLU A 36 3.20 8.55 -12.03
CA GLU A 36 2.20 9.23 -12.87
C GLU A 36 0.84 8.50 -12.96
N ILE A 37 0.42 7.85 -11.88
CA ILE A 37 -0.83 7.09 -11.81
C ILE A 37 -1.97 7.99 -11.36
N SER A 38 -3.00 8.10 -12.21
CA SER A 38 -4.20 8.87 -11.91
C SER A 38 -5.29 8.00 -11.28
N LEU A 39 -5.81 8.44 -10.12
CA LEU A 39 -6.94 7.76 -9.47
C LEU A 39 -8.26 8.04 -10.20
N GLY A 40 -9.21 7.10 -10.08
CA GLY A 40 -10.54 7.21 -10.71
C GLY A 40 -10.61 6.65 -12.13
N LEU A 41 -9.49 6.22 -12.70
CA LEU A 41 -9.42 5.55 -13.99
C LEU A 41 -9.50 4.02 -13.84
N ASP A 42 -9.94 3.34 -14.89
CA ASP A 42 -9.80 1.90 -15.00
C ASP A 42 -8.36 1.56 -15.41
N LEU A 43 -7.49 1.45 -14.40
CA LEU A 43 -6.06 1.18 -14.55
C LEU A 43 -5.75 -0.11 -15.33
N GLN A 44 -6.72 -1.02 -15.49
CA GLN A 44 -6.53 -2.24 -16.27
C GLN A 44 -6.82 -2.05 -17.76
N ARG A 45 -7.75 -1.15 -18.09
CA ARG A 45 -8.22 -0.93 -19.46
C ARG A 45 -7.53 0.23 -20.14
N ASP A 46 -7.08 1.20 -19.36
CA ASP A 46 -6.35 2.36 -19.85
C ASP A 46 -4.92 1.95 -20.24
N PRO A 47 -4.55 1.99 -21.54
CA PRO A 47 -3.23 1.58 -22.01
C PRO A 47 -2.08 2.43 -21.45
N ASP A 48 -2.33 3.72 -21.19
CA ASP A 48 -1.32 4.64 -20.66
C ASP A 48 -1.03 4.28 -19.20
N GLN A 49 -2.11 4.04 -18.43
CA GLN A 49 -2.02 3.58 -17.03
C GLN A 49 -1.47 2.17 -16.89
N LYS A 50 -1.60 1.31 -17.90
CA LYS A 50 -1.07 -0.06 -17.87
C LYS A 50 0.45 -0.07 -17.69
N MET A 51 1.19 0.81 -18.37
CA MET A 51 2.65 0.85 -18.24
C MET A 51 3.09 1.43 -16.88
N GLN A 52 2.42 2.49 -16.43
CA GLN A 52 2.67 3.14 -15.15
C GLN A 52 2.40 2.19 -13.97
N THR A 53 1.28 1.47 -14.01
CA THR A 53 0.93 0.45 -13.01
C THR A 53 1.88 -0.75 -13.03
N ALA A 54 2.35 -1.18 -14.21
CA ALA A 54 3.37 -2.21 -14.32
C ALA A 54 4.71 -1.76 -13.72
N ALA A 55 5.10 -0.51 -13.92
CA ALA A 55 6.31 0.08 -13.34
C ALA A 55 6.22 0.13 -11.80
N LEU A 56 5.08 0.62 -11.25
CA LEU A 56 4.82 0.57 -9.82
C LEU A 56 4.90 -0.87 -9.27
N PHE A 57 4.29 -1.83 -9.97
CA PHE A 57 4.35 -3.23 -9.56
C PHE A 57 5.79 -3.73 -9.50
N LYS A 58 6.63 -3.40 -10.49
CA LYS A 58 8.05 -3.76 -10.47
C LYS A 58 8.78 -3.14 -9.27
N GLY A 59 8.52 -1.88 -8.95
CA GLY A 59 9.08 -1.22 -7.75
C GLY A 59 8.69 -1.94 -6.45
N LEU A 60 7.44 -2.37 -6.32
CA LEU A 60 6.99 -3.16 -5.16
C LEU A 60 7.64 -4.55 -5.08
N VAL A 61 7.94 -5.17 -6.24
CA VAL A 61 8.72 -6.42 -6.28
C VAL A 61 10.13 -6.19 -5.76
N GLU A 62 10.79 -5.10 -6.17
CA GLU A 62 12.11 -4.73 -5.63
C GLU A 62 12.05 -4.44 -4.12
N LEU A 63 11.01 -3.76 -3.64
CA LEU A 63 10.79 -3.57 -2.21
C LEU A 63 10.74 -4.89 -1.43
N ASN A 64 10.06 -5.90 -1.98
CA ASN A 64 10.01 -7.23 -1.37
C ASN A 64 11.35 -7.98 -1.44
N VAL A 65 12.17 -7.75 -2.46
CA VAL A 65 13.54 -8.27 -2.52
C VAL A 65 14.37 -7.62 -1.43
N MET A 66 14.38 -6.28 -1.37
CA MET A 66 15.09 -5.51 -0.35
C MET A 66 14.67 -5.95 1.06
N ALA A 67 13.37 -6.10 1.32
CA ALA A 67 12.84 -6.48 2.64
C ALA A 67 13.28 -7.86 3.13
N LYS A 68 13.86 -8.69 2.25
CA LYS A 68 14.41 -10.02 2.59
C LYS A 68 15.94 -10.03 2.69
N THR A 69 16.59 -8.91 2.41
CA THR A 69 18.03 -8.75 2.60
C THR A 69 18.34 -8.52 4.07
N GLU A 70 19.57 -8.83 4.50
CA GLU A 70 20.04 -8.56 5.86
C GLU A 70 20.24 -7.04 6.11
N ASP A 71 20.30 -6.24 5.04
CA ASP A 71 20.46 -4.79 5.11
C ASP A 71 19.20 -4.07 5.64
N ILE A 72 18.05 -4.75 5.63
CA ILE A 72 16.79 -4.20 6.11
C ILE A 72 16.38 -4.83 7.43
N ASN A 73 16.34 -3.99 8.46
CA ASN A 73 15.69 -4.32 9.70
C ASN A 73 14.21 -3.88 9.68
N LEU A 74 13.31 -4.84 9.45
CA LEU A 74 11.86 -4.59 9.38
C LEU A 74 11.27 -3.97 10.66
N GLN A 75 11.86 -4.22 11.83
CA GLN A 75 11.38 -3.61 13.07
C GLN A 75 11.71 -2.12 13.10
N ILE A 76 12.91 -1.73 12.67
CA ILE A 76 13.30 -0.32 12.56
C ILE A 76 12.40 0.39 11.55
N TRP A 77 12.16 -0.21 10.38
CA TRP A 77 11.26 0.34 9.37
C TRP A 77 9.82 0.49 9.86
N ALA A 78 9.31 -0.45 10.66
CA ALA A 78 7.99 -0.32 11.26
C ALA A 78 7.90 0.89 12.20
N HIS A 79 8.93 1.11 13.03
CA HIS A 79 8.99 2.29 13.90
C HIS A 79 9.08 3.61 13.11
N GLN A 80 9.95 3.67 12.11
CA GLN A 80 10.08 4.84 11.23
C GLN A 80 8.80 5.11 10.46
N GLY A 81 8.16 4.07 9.92
CA GLY A 81 6.87 4.16 9.24
C GLY A 81 5.78 4.72 10.16
N LEU A 82 5.71 4.26 11.42
CA LEU A 82 4.76 4.80 12.40
C LEU A 82 5.01 6.29 12.69
N GLN A 83 6.26 6.75 12.73
CA GLN A 83 6.58 8.16 12.89
C GLN A 83 6.08 8.98 11.69
N LEU A 84 6.38 8.54 10.45
CA LEU A 84 5.89 9.18 9.23
C LEU A 84 4.36 9.23 9.16
N PHE A 85 3.67 8.17 9.60
CA PHE A 85 2.21 8.16 9.71
C PHE A 85 1.68 9.11 10.80
N GLY A 86 2.44 9.29 11.88
CA GLY A 86 2.09 10.13 13.02
C GLY A 86 2.35 11.62 12.80
N GLU A 87 3.35 11.99 12.00
CA GLU A 87 3.68 13.39 11.69
C GLU A 87 2.55 14.11 10.94
N GLY A 88 1.73 13.40 10.17
CA GLY A 88 0.50 13.94 9.57
C GLY A 88 -0.61 14.33 10.57
N LYS A 89 -0.50 13.97 11.86
CA LYS A 89 -1.49 14.32 12.90
C LYS A 89 -1.11 15.54 13.76
N ARG A 90 0.11 16.08 13.63
CA ARG A 90 0.59 17.22 14.44
C ARG A 90 0.57 18.57 13.74
N GLY A 91 0.05 18.64 12.50
CA GLY A 91 0.06 19.86 11.68
C GLY A 91 -1.23 20.68 11.66
N ASN A 92 -2.03 20.72 12.73
CA ASN A 92 -3.16 21.66 12.84
C ASN A 92 -3.54 21.90 14.32
N VAL A 93 -2.68 22.63 15.03
CA VAL A 93 -3.07 23.42 16.20
C VAL A 93 -2.22 24.69 16.18
N ILE A 94 -2.68 25.70 15.44
CA ILE A 94 -2.50 27.12 15.75
C ILE A 94 -3.82 27.80 15.41
#